data_AF-F6BJB7-F1
#
_entry.id   AF-F6BJB7-F1
#
_cell.length_a   1.000
_cell.length_b   1.000
_cell.length_c   1.000
_cell.angle_alpha   90.00
_cell.angle_beta   90.00
_cell.angle_gamma   90.00
#
_symmetry.space_group_name_H-M   'P 1'
#
loop_
_entity.id
_entity.type
_entity.pdbx_description
1 polymer ?
#
loop_
_entity_poly.entity_id
_entity_poly.type
_entity_poly.pdbx_seq_one_letter_code
_entity_poly.pdbx_strand_id
1 'polypeptide(L)'
;MNDESKKKLTLVPLILMIFTSVFGFNNMPRAFYLMGYSAIPWYIISGITFFLPYAFMMAEFGAAFKEESGGIYTWMERSVGPKYAFVGTFMWYASYVVWMVSICSTIFINISNIIFGTDKTSSLRLFGLNSTQVIGLLGILLIILITYVASKGLIIIKTVELLVNKRT
;
A
#
# COMPACT_ATOMS: atom_id res chain seq x y z
N MET A 1 -35.65 22.86 -6.31
CA MET A 1 -34.73 21.83 -6.83
C MET A 1 -33.32 22.36 -6.62
N ASN A 2 -32.66 21.93 -5.55
CA ASN A 2 -31.27 22.32 -5.27
C ASN A 2 -30.38 21.46 -6.16
N ASP A 3 -29.77 22.08 -7.15
CA ASP A 3 -28.70 21.49 -7.94
C ASP A 3 -27.48 21.40 -7.01
N GLU A 4 -27.37 20.30 -6.27
CA GLU A 4 -26.15 19.98 -5.55
C GLU A 4 -25.04 19.85 -6.59
N SER A 5 -24.29 20.94 -6.77
CA SER A 5 -23.06 20.96 -7.54
C SER A 5 -22.24 19.74 -7.15
N LYS A 6 -22.27 18.70 -7.98
CA LYS A 6 -21.36 17.56 -7.88
C LYS A 6 -19.97 18.17 -7.85
N LYS A 7 -19.35 18.26 -6.67
CA LYS A 7 -17.98 18.78 -6.51
C LYS A 7 -17.09 17.93 -7.41
N LYS A 8 -16.79 18.44 -8.59
CA LYS A 8 -15.85 17.81 -9.51
C LYS A 8 -14.50 17.86 -8.79
N LEU A 9 -13.89 16.70 -8.56
CA LEU A 9 -12.55 16.61 -8.02
C LEU A 9 -11.62 17.46 -8.89
N THR A 10 -11.07 18.53 -8.33
CA THR A 10 -10.10 19.36 -9.01
C THR A 10 -8.77 18.64 -9.10
N LEU A 11 -7.94 19.04 -10.08
CA LEU A 11 -6.66 18.41 -10.37
C LEU A 11 -5.72 18.36 -9.15
N VAL A 12 -5.68 19.43 -8.37
CA VAL A 12 -4.77 19.54 -7.21
C VAL A 12 -5.13 18.53 -6.11
N PRO A 13 -6.39 18.42 -5.62
CA PRO A 13 -6.79 17.34 -4.73
C PRO A 13 -6.48 15.94 -5.26
N LEU A 14 -6.70 15.70 -6.56
CA LEU A 14 -6.41 14.41 -7.17
C LEU A 14 -4.90 14.07 -7.11
N ILE A 15 -4.04 15.04 -7.44
CA ILE A 15 -2.57 14.87 -7.35
C ILE A 15 -2.16 14.59 -5.90
N LEU A 16 -2.73 15.31 -4.92
CA LEU A 16 -2.42 15.11 -3.51
C LEU A 16 -2.86 13.72 -3.01
N MET A 17 -4.02 13.24 -3.46
CA MET A 17 -4.49 11.88 -3.13
C MET A 17 -3.55 10.81 -3.71
N ILE A 18 -3.13 10.95 -4.97
CA ILE A 18 -2.18 10.01 -5.59
C ILE A 18 -0.84 10.07 -4.84
N PHE A 19 -0.32 11.27 -4.58
CA PHE A 19 0.95 11.47 -3.88
C PHE A 19 0.93 10.81 -2.50
N THR A 20 -0.09 11.05 -1.68
CA THR A 20 -0.18 10.47 -0.33
C THR A 20 -0.32 8.95 -0.35
N SER A 21 -0.95 8.37 -1.39
CA SER A 21 -1.09 6.91 -1.52
C SER A 21 0.19 6.21 -2.01
N VAL A 22 0.98 6.87 -2.87
CA VAL A 22 2.17 6.28 -3.50
C VAL A 22 3.44 6.58 -2.70
N PHE A 23 3.48 7.70 -1.98
CA PHE A 23 4.69 8.17 -1.31
C PHE A 23 4.97 7.39 -0.02
N GLY A 24 5.71 6.28 -0.15
CA GLY A 24 6.15 5.46 0.99
C GLY A 24 7.44 5.99 1.62
N PHE A 25 7.34 6.92 2.57
CA PHE A 25 8.50 7.50 3.27
C PHE A 25 9.43 6.42 3.87
N ASN A 26 8.91 5.28 4.31
CA ASN A 26 9.71 4.18 4.88
C ASN A 26 10.76 3.61 3.90
N ASN A 27 10.48 3.65 2.60
CA ASN A 27 11.36 3.03 1.59
C ASN A 27 12.63 3.86 1.35
N MET A 28 12.58 5.20 1.49
CA MET A 28 13.73 6.07 1.24
C MET A 28 14.87 5.88 2.26
N PRO A 29 14.64 5.95 3.59
CA PRO A 29 15.67 5.66 4.58
C PRO A 29 16.19 4.22 4.48
N ARG A 30 15.32 3.26 4.16
CA ARG A 30 15.73 1.86 3.98
C ARG A 30 16.71 1.72 2.82
N ALA A 31 16.43 2.34 1.68
CA ALA A 31 17.35 2.31 0.53
C ALA A 31 18.68 3.01 0.83
N PHE A 32 18.65 4.16 1.52
CA PHE A 32 19.86 4.84 1.96
C PHE A 32 20.66 4.00 2.98
N TYR A 33 19.99 3.31 3.90
CA TYR A 33 20.65 2.43 4.87
C TYR A 33 21.34 1.24 4.18
N LEU A 34 20.73 0.66 3.15
CA LEU A 34 21.26 -0.51 2.46
C LEU A 34 22.34 -0.19 1.42
N MET A 35 22.22 0.95 0.72
CA MET A 35 23.08 1.27 -0.44
C MET A 35 23.72 2.67 -0.37
N GLY A 36 23.48 3.44 0.70
CA GLY A 36 24.01 4.80 0.85
C GLY A 36 23.60 5.72 -0.31
N TYR A 37 24.54 6.55 -0.74
CA TYR A 37 24.37 7.43 -1.90
C TYR A 37 24.26 6.67 -3.23
N SER A 38 24.71 5.41 -3.30
CA SER A 38 24.59 4.58 -4.49
C SER A 38 23.13 4.25 -4.83
N ALA A 39 22.18 4.48 -3.91
CA ALA A 39 20.74 4.36 -4.19
C ALA A 39 20.23 5.43 -5.18
N ILE A 40 20.87 6.61 -5.24
CA ILE A 40 20.38 7.76 -6.01
C ILE A 40 20.34 7.45 -7.52
N PRO A 41 21.41 6.95 -8.16
CA PRO A 41 21.35 6.56 -9.57
C PRO A 41 20.28 5.51 -9.87
N TRP A 42 20.08 4.53 -8.98
CA TRP A 42 19.05 3.50 -9.14
C TRP A 42 17.64 4.07 -9.11
N TYR A 43 17.38 5.04 -8.23
CA TYR A 43 16.09 5.75 -8.23
C TYR A 43 15.86 6.54 -9.51
N ILE A 44 16.88 7.26 -10.00
CA ILE A 44 16.78 8.03 -11.25
C ILE A 44 16.49 7.09 -12.43
N ILE A 45 17.23 5.98 -12.53
CA ILE A 45 17.03 4.97 -13.57
C ILE A 45 15.62 4.40 -13.48
N SER A 46 15.16 3.97 -12.30
CA SER A 46 13.80 3.44 -12.11
C SER A 46 12.71 4.46 -12.44
N GLY A 47 12.99 5.74 -12.17
CA GLY A 47 12.12 6.86 -12.52
C GLY A 47 11.86 6.93 -14.02
N ILE A 48 12.94 6.87 -14.79
CA ILE A 48 12.89 7.02 -16.26
C ILE A 48 12.43 5.74 -16.94
N THR A 49 12.89 4.56 -16.51
CA THR A 49 12.63 3.30 -17.22
C THR A 49 11.34 2.61 -16.80
N PHE A 50 10.87 2.85 -15.58
CA PHE A 50 9.67 2.19 -15.05
C PHE A 50 8.55 3.18 -14.77
N PHE A 51 8.79 4.19 -13.94
CA PHE A 51 7.73 5.12 -13.51
C PHE A 51 7.17 5.96 -14.66
N LEU A 52 8.03 6.53 -15.50
CA LEU A 52 7.61 7.40 -16.59
C LEU A 52 6.78 6.64 -17.66
N PRO A 53 7.23 5.48 -18.19
CA PRO A 53 6.41 4.67 -19.09
C PRO A 53 5.11 4.19 -18.44
N TYR A 54 5.16 3.77 -17.17
CA TYR A 54 3.97 3.35 -16.44
C TYR A 54 2.95 4.48 -16.30
N ALA A 55 3.40 5.70 -16.00
CA ALA A 55 2.51 6.87 -15.92
C ALA A 55 1.83 7.15 -17.26
N PHE A 56 2.54 7.04 -18.38
CA PHE A 56 1.95 7.18 -19.72
C PHE A 56 0.92 6.08 -20.01
N MET A 57 1.23 4.81 -19.73
CA MET A 57 0.27 3.72 -19.90
C MET A 57 -1.00 3.95 -19.07
N MET A 58 -0.86 4.33 -17.80
CA MET A 58 -2.00 4.61 -16.92
C MET A 58 -2.81 5.82 -17.37
N ALA A 59 -2.15 6.85 -17.93
CA ALA A 59 -2.83 8.01 -18.51
C ALA A 59 -3.63 7.62 -19.78
N GLU A 60 -3.06 6.79 -20.65
CA GLU A 60 -3.76 6.28 -21.84
C GLU A 60 -4.95 5.39 -21.45
N PHE A 61 -4.78 4.44 -20.55
CA PHE A 61 -5.89 3.58 -20.08
C PHE A 61 -6.97 4.38 -19.37
N GLY A 62 -6.60 5.31 -18.49
CA GLY A 62 -7.54 6.22 -17.84
C GLY A 62 -8.27 7.14 -18.83
N ALA A 63 -7.65 7.45 -19.97
CA ALA A 63 -8.28 8.25 -21.00
C ALA A 63 -9.17 7.45 -21.98
N ALA A 64 -8.79 6.21 -22.29
CA ALA A 64 -9.50 5.31 -23.19
C ALA A 64 -10.76 4.71 -22.54
N PHE A 65 -10.72 4.42 -21.24
CA PHE A 65 -11.80 3.75 -20.51
C PHE A 65 -12.57 4.70 -19.56
N LYS A 66 -12.67 6.00 -19.88
CA LYS A 66 -13.33 7.02 -19.02
C LYS A 66 -14.78 6.71 -18.68
N GLU A 67 -15.48 6.00 -19.54
CA GLU A 67 -16.89 5.65 -19.37
C GLU A 67 -17.09 4.27 -18.72
N GLU A 68 -16.05 3.45 -18.66
CA GLU A 68 -16.11 2.17 -17.97
C GLU A 68 -15.79 2.39 -16.49
N SER A 69 -16.75 2.05 -15.62
CA SER A 69 -16.59 2.11 -14.16
C SER A 69 -15.64 1.03 -13.59
N GLY A 70 -14.79 0.47 -14.44
CA GLY A 70 -13.92 -0.65 -14.16
C GLY A 70 -12.48 -0.23 -13.89
N GLY A 71 -11.89 -0.76 -12.81
CA GLY A 71 -10.49 -0.53 -12.45
C GLY A 71 -9.51 -1.33 -13.32
N ILE A 72 -8.36 -1.68 -12.75
CA ILE A 72 -7.24 -2.35 -13.46
C ILE A 72 -7.70 -3.62 -14.20
N TYR A 73 -8.63 -4.39 -13.65
CA TYR A 73 -9.17 -5.60 -14.29
C TYR A 73 -9.82 -5.29 -15.64
N THR A 74 -10.67 -4.27 -15.70
CA THR A 74 -11.42 -3.91 -16.90
C THR A 74 -10.49 -3.36 -17.98
N TRP A 75 -9.50 -2.56 -17.59
CA TRP A 75 -8.47 -2.07 -18.53
C TRP A 75 -7.70 -3.23 -19.15
N MET A 76 -7.29 -4.21 -18.34
CA MET A 76 -6.60 -5.40 -18.84
C MET A 76 -7.51 -6.30 -19.68
N GLU A 77 -8.76 -6.51 -19.28
CA GLU A 77 -9.70 -7.36 -20.02
C GLU A 77 -9.93 -6.83 -21.44
N ARG A 78 -10.10 -5.51 -21.56
CA ARG A 78 -10.30 -4.85 -22.85
C ARG A 78 -9.04 -4.82 -23.72
N SER A 79 -7.85 -4.77 -23.14
CA SER A 79 -6.60 -4.65 -23.89
C SER A 79 -5.93 -5.98 -24.25
N VAL A 80 -5.94 -6.96 -23.33
CA VAL A 80 -5.24 -8.25 -23.51
C VAL A 80 -6.15 -9.46 -23.39
N GLY A 81 -7.42 -9.26 -23.03
CA GLY A 81 -8.41 -10.32 -22.89
C GLY A 81 -8.60 -10.81 -21.45
N PRO A 82 -9.72 -11.52 -21.18
CA PRO A 82 -10.15 -11.85 -19.82
C PRO A 82 -9.21 -12.83 -19.09
N LYS A 83 -8.54 -13.74 -19.80
CA LYS A 83 -7.62 -14.71 -19.18
C LYS A 83 -6.42 -14.02 -18.53
N TYR A 84 -5.79 -13.09 -19.26
CA TYR A 84 -4.63 -12.35 -18.77
C TYR A 84 -5.05 -11.31 -17.72
N ALA A 85 -6.23 -10.71 -17.86
CA ALA A 85 -6.78 -9.81 -16.86
C ALA A 85 -6.97 -10.51 -15.51
N PHE A 86 -7.53 -11.72 -15.51
CA PHE A 86 -7.67 -12.52 -14.30
C PHE A 86 -6.33 -12.85 -13.65
N VAL A 87 -5.35 -13.32 -14.43
CA VAL A 87 -4.00 -13.62 -13.92
C VAL A 87 -3.34 -12.37 -13.34
N GLY A 88 -3.40 -11.23 -14.02
CA GLY A 88 -2.83 -9.97 -13.56
C GLY A 88 -3.46 -9.49 -12.25
N THR A 89 -4.78 -9.52 -12.15
CA THR A 89 -5.49 -9.16 -10.92
C THR A 89 -5.19 -10.14 -9.79
N PHE A 90 -5.12 -11.45 -10.08
CA PHE A 90 -4.74 -12.45 -9.08
C PHE A 90 -3.31 -12.24 -8.55
N MET A 91 -2.35 -11.98 -9.45
CA MET A 91 -0.96 -11.65 -9.06
C MET A 91 -0.89 -10.39 -8.20
N TRP A 92 -1.70 -9.38 -8.52
CA TRP A 92 -1.79 -8.17 -7.71
C TRP A 92 -2.31 -8.47 -6.29
N TYR A 93 -3.38 -9.27 -6.16
CA TYR A 93 -3.86 -9.72 -4.85
C TYR A 93 -2.82 -10.55 -4.09
N ALA A 94 -2.15 -11.49 -4.74
CA ALA A 94 -1.11 -12.32 -4.12
C ALA A 94 0.07 -11.47 -3.61
N SER A 95 0.52 -10.49 -4.41
CA SER A 95 1.55 -9.53 -4.01
C SER A 95 1.12 -8.74 -2.77
N TYR A 96 -0.15 -8.34 -2.70
CA TYR A 96 -0.68 -7.62 -1.55
C TYR A 96 -0.64 -8.44 -0.26
N VAL A 97 -0.90 -9.75 -0.33
CA VAL A 97 -0.77 -10.67 0.83
C VAL A 97 0.68 -10.73 1.31
N VAL A 98 1.64 -10.85 0.40
CA VAL A 98 3.08 -10.84 0.75
C VAL A 98 3.48 -9.51 1.39
N TRP A 99 2.98 -8.41 0.85
CA TRP A 99 3.22 -7.07 1.39
C TRP A 99 2.67 -6.93 2.82
N MET A 100 1.45 -7.40 3.09
CA MET A 100 0.85 -7.39 4.42
C MET A 100 1.71 -8.11 5.47
N VAL A 101 2.28 -9.27 5.12
CA VAL A 101 3.19 -10.02 6.01
C VAL A 101 4.47 -9.23 6.32
N SER A 102 5.02 -8.55 5.32
CA SER A 102 6.21 -7.69 5.48
C SER A 102 5.95 -6.50 6.42
N ILE A 103 4.76 -5.87 6.30
CA ILE A 103 4.36 -4.77 7.17
C ILE A 103 4.19 -5.24 8.62
N CYS A 104 3.53 -6.39 8.84
CA CYS A 104 3.38 -6.95 10.18
C CYS A 104 4.73 -7.18 10.85
N SER A 105 5.69 -7.74 10.12
CA SER A 105 7.05 -7.97 10.62
C SER A 105 7.73 -6.66 11.02
N THR A 106 7.57 -5.61 10.22
CA THR A 106 8.11 -4.27 10.50
C THR A 106 7.49 -3.65 11.75
N ILE A 107 6.18 -3.81 11.96
CA ILE A 107 5.47 -3.30 13.15
C ILE A 107 6.03 -3.94 14.43
N PHE A 108 6.20 -5.27 14.45
CA PHE A 108 6.73 -5.96 15.62
C PHE A 108 8.17 -5.56 15.96
N ILE A 109 9.03 -5.40 14.94
CA ILE A 109 10.41 -4.91 15.14
C ILE A 109 10.40 -3.51 15.77
N ASN A 110 9.55 -2.61 15.28
CA ASN A 110 9.43 -1.26 15.85
C ASN A 110 8.92 -1.28 17.30
N ILE A 111 7.92 -2.12 17.61
CA ILE A 111 7.41 -2.30 18.99
C ILE A 111 8.51 -2.86 19.89
N SER A 112 9.27 -3.86 19.44
CA SER A 112 10.39 -4.42 20.21
C SER A 112 11.46 -3.36 20.49
N ASN A 113 11.79 -2.54 19.49
CA ASN A 113 12.77 -1.45 19.65
C ASN A 113 12.29 -0.40 20.66
N ILE A 114 11.00 -0.07 20.68
CA ILE A 114 10.42 0.89 21.65
C ILE A 114 10.45 0.33 23.07
N ILE A 115 10.10 -0.95 23.26
CA ILE A 115 9.94 -1.55 24.60
C ILE A 115 11.29 -1.97 25.20
N PHE A 116 12.19 -2.57 24.41
CA PHE A 116 13.42 -3.19 24.92
C PHE A 116 14.70 -2.41 24.59
N GLY A 117 14.60 -1.28 23.87
CA GLY A 117 15.74 -0.43 23.50
C GLY A 117 16.79 -1.09 22.60
N THR A 118 16.59 -2.36 22.23
CA THR A 118 17.44 -3.21 21.39
C THR A 118 16.55 -4.19 20.63
N ASP A 119 16.94 -4.57 19.41
CA ASP A 119 16.20 -5.57 18.63
C ASP A 119 16.38 -6.98 19.23
N LYS A 120 15.58 -7.27 20.26
CA LYS A 120 15.50 -8.61 20.88
C LYS A 120 14.77 -9.60 20.00
N THR A 121 14.05 -9.15 18.97
CA THR A 121 13.29 -9.99 18.04
C THR A 121 14.19 -10.98 17.30
N SER A 122 15.40 -10.55 16.94
CA SER A 122 16.44 -11.38 16.31
C SER A 122 17.07 -12.44 17.24
N SER A 123 16.81 -12.36 18.55
CA SER A 123 17.32 -13.31 19.57
C SER A 123 16.22 -14.12 20.25
N LEU A 124 14.95 -13.81 19.96
CA LEU A 124 13.81 -14.42 20.64
C LEU A 124 13.64 -15.85 20.13
N ARG A 125 14.16 -16.81 20.91
CA ARG A 125 13.94 -18.24 20.72
C ARG A 125 12.84 -18.67 21.70
N LEU A 126 11.59 -18.65 21.24
CA LEU A 126 10.47 -19.23 21.99
C LEU A 126 10.27 -20.67 21.50
N PHE A 127 10.18 -21.64 22.40
CA PHE A 127 9.88 -23.05 22.06
C PHE A 127 10.79 -23.71 21.00
N GLY A 128 12.06 -23.32 20.91
CA GLY A 128 13.01 -23.90 19.95
C GLY A 128 12.83 -23.44 18.49
N LEU A 129 11.94 -22.48 18.24
CA LEU A 129 11.72 -21.89 16.92
C LEU A 129 12.73 -20.77 16.63
N ASN A 130 13.08 -20.61 15.35
CA ASN A 130 13.99 -19.56 14.90
C ASN A 130 13.28 -18.19 14.95
N SER A 131 14.02 -17.10 15.16
CA SER A 131 13.45 -15.77 15.39
C SER A 131 12.48 -15.31 14.29
N THR A 132 12.78 -15.63 13.03
CA THR A 132 11.90 -15.35 11.88
C THR A 132 10.56 -16.10 11.95
N GLN A 133 10.54 -17.33 12.47
CA GLN A 133 9.33 -18.14 12.59
C GLN A 133 8.42 -17.62 13.71
N VAL A 134 8.99 -17.18 14.82
CA VAL A 134 8.25 -16.56 15.93
C VAL A 134 7.60 -15.24 15.48
N ILE A 135 8.32 -14.42 14.72
CA ILE A 135 7.78 -13.18 14.13
C ILE A 135 6.66 -13.50 13.13
N GLY A 136 6.82 -14.54 12.31
CA GLY A 136 5.80 -15.00 11.38
C GLY A 136 4.50 -15.41 12.08
N LEU A 137 4.60 -16.19 13.16
CA LEU A 137 3.44 -16.61 13.98
C LEU A 137 2.74 -15.41 14.64
N LEU A 138 3.50 -14.48 15.22
CA LEU A 138 2.96 -13.23 15.77
C LEU A 138 2.31 -12.36 14.69
N GLY A 139 2.88 -12.34 13.49
CA GLY A 139 2.33 -11.67 12.32
C GLY A 139 0.97 -12.24 11.91
N ILE A 140 0.82 -13.57 11.89
CA ILE A 140 -0.47 -14.22 11.60
C ILE A 140 -1.52 -13.84 12.66
N LEU A 141 -1.16 -13.88 13.95
CA LEU A 141 -2.06 -13.46 15.03
C LEU A 141 -2.48 -11.99 14.90
N LEU A 142 -1.54 -11.10 14.53
CA LEU A 142 -1.82 -9.68 14.31
C LEU A 142 -2.75 -9.48 13.12
N ILE A 143 -2.55 -10.19 12.01
CA ILE A 143 -3.46 -10.13 10.85
C ILE A 143 -4.87 -10.56 11.26
N ILE A 144 -5.02 -11.67 11.99
CA ILE A 144 -6.33 -12.12 12.49
C ILE A 144 -6.99 -11.04 13.36
N LEU A 145 -6.23 -10.41 14.24
CA LEU A 145 -6.72 -9.33 15.10
C LEU A 145 -7.15 -8.10 14.28
N ILE A 146 -6.34 -7.68 13.31
CA ILE A 146 -6.65 -6.56 12.41
C ILE A 146 -7.91 -6.89 11.59
N THR A 147 -8.01 -8.10 11.05
CA THR A 147 -9.19 -8.56 10.31
C THR A 147 -10.42 -8.56 11.22
N TYR A 148 -10.32 -9.04 12.45
CA TYR A 148 -11.42 -9.01 13.41
C TYR A 148 -11.87 -7.58 13.75
N VAL A 149 -10.93 -6.66 13.99
CA VAL A 149 -11.21 -5.24 14.21
C VAL A 149 -11.85 -4.60 12.97
N ALA A 150 -11.34 -4.91 11.78
CA ALA A 150 -11.92 -4.44 10.51
C ALA A 150 -13.35 -4.97 10.31
N SER A 151 -13.61 -6.23 10.65
CA SER A 151 -14.95 -6.85 10.60
C SER A 151 -15.95 -6.25 11.59
N LYS A 152 -15.48 -5.72 12.73
CA LYS A 152 -16.32 -4.99 13.71
C LYS A 152 -16.65 -3.56 13.29
N GLY A 153 -16.06 -3.09 12.19
CA GLY A 153 -16.45 -1.87 11.50
C GLY A 153 -15.47 -0.72 11.70
N LEU A 154 -15.08 -0.12 10.57
CA LEU A 154 -14.40 1.17 10.39
C LEU A 154 -15.23 2.37 10.91
N ILE A 155 -15.99 2.20 11.99
CA ILE A 155 -16.83 3.25 12.59
C ILE A 155 -15.94 4.41 13.04
N ILE A 156 -14.75 4.12 13.57
CA ILE A 156 -13.78 5.14 14.00
C ILE A 156 -13.32 6.01 12.83
N ILE A 157 -13.05 5.44 11.65
CA ILE A 157 -12.57 6.23 10.49
C ILE A 157 -13.66 7.15 9.96
N LYS A 158 -14.91 6.63 9.82
CA LYS A 158 -16.07 7.47 9.45
C LYS A 158 -16.35 8.57 10.47
N THR A 159 -16.22 8.29 11.76
CA THR A 159 -16.45 9.29 12.82
C THR A 159 -15.36 10.36 12.84
N VAL A 160 -14.08 10.00 12.65
CA VAL A 160 -12.99 10.97 12.57
C VAL A 160 -13.14 11.86 11.33
N GLU A 161 -13.48 11.29 10.18
CA GLU A 161 -13.72 12.04 8.94
C GLU A 161 -14.91 13.00 9.07
N LEU A 162 -16.01 12.57 9.70
CA LEU A 162 -17.18 13.41 9.99
C LEU A 162 -16.89 14.53 11.01
N LEU A 163 -15.98 14.32 11.97
CA LEU A 163 -15.59 15.33 12.96
C LEU A 163 -14.61 16.36 12.40
N VAL A 164 -13.78 15.98 11.42
CA VAL A 164 -12.90 16.91 10.68
C VAL A 164 -13.72 17.75 9.71
N ASN A 165 -14.63 17.14 8.94
CA ASN A 165 -15.48 17.85 7.97
C ASN A 165 -16.52 18.76 8.64
N LYS A 166 -16.86 18.56 9.92
CA LYS A 166 -17.70 19.48 10.70
C LYS A 166 -16.97 20.70 11.26
N ARG A 167 -15.62 20.73 11.20
CA ARG A 167 -14.80 21.85 11.72
C ARG A 167 -14.26 22.79 10.62
N THR A 168 -14.59 22.53 9.36
CA THR A 168 -14.29 23.38 8.19
C THR A 168 -15.58 23.77 7.50
#